data_AF-A0A9Q3JIC7-F1
#
_entry.id   AF-A0A9Q3JIC7-F1
#
_cell.length_a   1.000
_cell.length_b   1.000
_cell.length_c   1.000
_cell.angle_alpha   90.00
_cell.angle_beta   90.00
_cell.angle_gamma   90.00
#
_symmetry.space_group_name_H-M   'P 1'
#
loop_
_entity.id
_entity.type
_entity.pdbx_description
1 polymer ?
#
loop_
_entity_poly.entity_id
_entity_poly.type
_entity_poly.pdbx_seq_one_letter_code
_entity_poly.pdbx_strand_id
1 'polypeptide(L)'
;MIKALHGSNAVQLELTGELMNKHQAFPVSLIKPYSTSDKELFPLRNKPPLEIPPSKEGEEKEIVKVLKERRTRNKKEREYLVRYRNPTQEDEWLLEKDITDSNKLLRRFRNEKRPKE
;
A
#
# COMPACT_ATOMS: atom_id res chain seq x y z
N MET A 1 -22.27 10.05 -13.65
CA MET A 1 -22.56 11.41 -13.13
C MET A 1 -23.95 11.37 -12.50
N ILE A 2 -24.06 11.04 -11.20
CA ILE A 2 -25.34 11.00 -10.47
C ILE A 2 -25.05 11.53 -9.05
N LYS A 3 -25.13 12.85 -8.87
CA LYS A 3 -24.88 13.52 -7.57
C LYS A 3 -26.01 14.51 -7.18
N ALA A 4 -27.18 14.39 -7.78
CA ALA A 4 -28.22 15.44 -7.69
C ALA A 4 -29.64 14.92 -7.39
N LEU A 5 -29.81 13.85 -6.61
CA LEU A 5 -31.13 13.28 -6.28
C LEU A 5 -31.36 13.08 -4.77
N HIS A 6 -30.72 13.89 -3.93
CA HIS A 6 -30.83 13.75 -2.48
C HIS A 6 -31.35 15.07 -1.88
N GLY A 7 -32.59 15.08 -1.40
CA GLY A 7 -33.16 16.20 -0.66
C GLY A 7 -32.47 16.41 0.69
N SER A 8 -32.84 17.48 1.42
CA SER A 8 -32.21 17.88 2.70
C SER A 8 -32.20 16.81 3.81
N ASN A 9 -32.96 15.73 3.64
CA ASN A 9 -33.11 14.64 4.61
C ASN A 9 -32.40 13.35 4.16
N ALA A 10 -31.53 13.41 3.15
CA ALA A 10 -30.80 12.23 2.71
C ALA A 10 -29.68 11.85 3.69
N VAL A 11 -29.61 10.57 4.03
CA VAL A 11 -28.64 10.01 5.00
C VAL A 11 -27.83 8.92 4.32
N GLN A 12 -26.51 8.95 4.47
CA GLN A 12 -25.61 7.90 4.01
C GLN A 12 -25.51 6.81 5.08
N LEU A 13 -25.88 5.57 4.71
CA LEU A 13 -25.88 4.41 5.59
C LEU A 13 -24.66 3.54 5.26
N GLU A 14 -23.71 3.40 6.19
CA GLU A 14 -22.60 2.46 6.08
C GLU A 14 -22.96 1.14 6.76
N LEU A 15 -23.17 0.08 5.97
CA LEU A 15 -23.46 -1.27 6.46
C LEU A 15 -22.19 -2.11 6.49
N THR A 16 -21.96 -2.85 7.57
CA THR A 16 -20.76 -3.71 7.75
C THR A 16 -21.14 -5.19 7.88
N GLY A 17 -20.26 -6.08 7.39
CA GLY A 17 -20.36 -7.53 7.57
C GLY A 17 -21.59 -8.16 6.91
N GLU A 18 -22.30 -9.02 7.65
CA GLU A 18 -23.45 -9.80 7.16
C GLU A 18 -24.68 -8.95 6.77
N LEU A 19 -24.71 -7.67 7.18
CA LEU A 19 -25.80 -6.73 6.92
C LEU A 19 -25.79 -6.19 5.49
N MET A 20 -24.67 -6.30 4.77
CA MET A 20 -24.58 -5.94 3.34
C MET A 20 -25.48 -6.84 2.47
N ASN A 21 -25.72 -8.08 2.89
CA ASN A 21 -26.44 -9.09 2.11
C ASN A 21 -27.94 -9.17 2.41
N LYS A 22 -28.48 -8.32 3.31
CA LYS A 22 -29.84 -8.50 3.87
C LYS A 22 -30.90 -7.43 3.56
N HIS A 23 -30.62 -6.27 2.97
CA HIS A 23 -31.66 -5.22 2.93
C HIS A 23 -32.32 -4.95 1.57
N GLN A 24 -33.64 -5.23 1.51
CA GLN A 24 -34.53 -4.83 0.42
C GLN A 24 -35.17 -3.43 0.64
N ALA A 25 -35.32 -2.98 1.89
CA ALA A 25 -35.56 -1.59 2.28
C ALA A 25 -35.31 -1.48 3.80
N PHE A 26 -34.51 -0.50 4.24
CA PHE A 26 -34.38 -0.19 5.67
C PHE A 26 -35.40 0.91 6.02
N PRO A 27 -36.32 0.69 6.98
CA PRO A 27 -37.34 1.69 7.30
C PRO A 27 -36.69 2.94 7.89
N VAL A 28 -36.95 4.08 7.26
CA VAL A 28 -36.42 5.41 7.64
C VAL A 28 -36.81 5.79 9.07
N SER A 29 -37.95 5.30 9.57
CA SER A 29 -38.42 5.53 10.95
C SER A 29 -37.52 4.95 12.03
N LEU A 30 -36.65 3.98 11.69
CA LEU A 30 -35.68 3.41 12.62
C LEU A 30 -34.31 4.11 12.58
N ILE A 31 -34.12 5.06 11.65
CA ILE A 31 -32.90 5.86 11.57
C ILE A 31 -32.97 6.93 12.67
N LYS A 32 -32.07 6.82 13.66
CA LYS A 32 -31.85 7.89 14.63
C LYS A 32 -30.87 8.90 14.02
N PRO A 33 -31.14 10.22 14.10
CA PRO A 33 -30.18 11.22 13.68
C PRO A 33 -28.87 11.04 14.46
N TYR A 34 -27.74 11.15 13.76
CA TYR A 34 -26.45 11.21 14.43
C TYR A 34 -26.39 12.47 15.29
N SER A 35 -26.11 12.29 16.59
CA SER A 35 -25.89 13.39 17.53
C SER A 35 -24.42 13.40 17.94
N THR A 36 -23.77 14.55 17.80
CA THR A 36 -22.42 14.74 18.33
C THR A 36 -22.43 14.61 19.84
N SER A 37 -21.45 13.91 20.41
CA SER A 37 -21.32 13.82 21.87
C SER A 37 -21.18 15.22 22.48
N ASP A 38 -22.07 15.56 23.40
CA ASP A 38 -22.05 16.82 24.12
C ASP A 38 -20.82 16.88 25.03
N LYS A 39 -20.00 17.92 24.86
CA LYS A 39 -18.73 18.08 25.57
C LYS A 39 -18.93 18.48 27.02
N GLU A 40 -20.05 19.13 27.35
CA GLU A 40 -20.35 19.57 28.71
C GLU A 40 -20.83 18.39 29.57
N LEU A 41 -21.64 17.50 29.00
CA LEU A 41 -22.14 16.30 29.67
C LEU A 41 -21.09 15.18 29.74
N PHE A 42 -20.17 15.11 28.76
CA PHE A 42 -19.17 14.04 28.66
C PHE A 42 -17.73 14.57 28.51
N PRO A 43 -17.21 15.32 29.50
CA PRO A 43 -15.90 15.97 29.40
C PRO A 43 -14.72 14.99 29.33
N LEU A 44 -14.90 13.75 29.78
CA LEU A 44 -13.86 12.71 29.78
C LEU A 44 -13.81 11.91 28.47
N ARG A 45 -14.73 12.16 27.51
CA ARG A 45 -14.82 11.41 26.26
C ARG A 45 -13.88 11.97 25.20
N ASN A 46 -12.58 11.91 25.48
CA ASN A 46 -11.55 12.24 24.50
C ASN A 46 -11.33 11.04 23.57
N LYS A 47 -11.33 11.28 22.25
CA LYS A 47 -10.94 10.23 21.30
C LYS A 47 -9.49 9.86 21.59
N PRO A 48 -9.14 8.57 21.73
CA PRO A 48 -7.74 8.19 21.86
C PRO A 48 -6.99 8.71 20.63
N PRO A 49 -5.73 9.15 20.78
CA PRO A 49 -4.88 9.44 19.65
C PRO A 49 -4.90 8.25 18.68
N LEU A 50 -5.10 8.51 17.40
CA LEU A 50 -4.97 7.47 16.39
C LEU A 50 -3.51 7.01 16.39
N GLU A 51 -3.25 5.79 16.86
CA GLU A 51 -1.96 5.15 16.71
C GLU A 51 -1.77 4.79 15.23
N ILE A 52 -1.09 5.67 14.49
CA ILE A 52 -0.64 5.36 13.14
C ILE A 52 0.55 4.41 13.31
N PRO A 53 0.48 3.16 12.81
CA PRO A 53 1.64 2.27 12.86
C PRO A 53 2.81 2.94 12.13
N PRO A 54 4.06 2.78 12.61
CA PRO A 54 5.21 3.37 11.94
C PRO A 54 5.25 2.89 10.49
N SER A 55 5.18 3.84 9.55
CA SER A 55 5.34 3.55 8.12
C SER A 55 6.74 2.97 7.91
N LYS A 56 6.84 1.76 7.35
CA LYS A 56 8.11 1.12 6.97
C LYS A 56 8.74 1.77 5.72
N GLU A 57 8.34 2.98 5.35
CA GLU A 57 8.81 3.68 4.15
C GLU A 57 10.27 4.18 4.25
N GLY A 58 10.97 3.89 5.34
CA GLY A 58 12.34 4.36 5.58
C GLY A 58 13.40 3.28 5.79
N GLU A 59 13.10 1.98 5.66
CA GLU A 59 14.17 0.97 5.69
C GLU A 59 15.02 1.12 4.43
N GLU A 60 16.23 1.68 4.57
CA GLU A 60 17.23 1.73 3.52
C GLU A 60 17.48 0.32 3.00
N LYS A 61 16.90 0.00 1.84
CA LYS A 61 17.00 -1.33 1.23
C LYS A 61 18.40 -1.49 0.65
N GLU A 62 19.33 -2.03 1.43
CA GLU A 62 20.69 -2.30 0.96
C GLU A 62 20.70 -3.50 0.01
N ILE A 63 21.12 -3.26 -1.22
CA ILE A 63 21.22 -4.26 -2.27
C ILE A 63 22.57 -4.98 -2.17
N VAL A 64 22.55 -6.32 -2.08
CA VAL A 64 23.78 -7.14 -1.95
C VAL A 64 24.24 -7.71 -3.28
N LYS A 65 23.31 -8.23 -4.09
CA LYS A 65 23.67 -8.99 -5.30
C LYS A 65 22.60 -8.92 -6.38
N VAL A 66 23.04 -8.95 -7.63
CA VAL A 66 22.18 -9.17 -8.80
C VAL A 66 22.21 -10.65 -9.17
N LEU A 67 21.03 -11.25 -9.30
CA LEU A 67 20.87 -12.69 -9.56
C LEU A 67 20.61 -13.00 -11.03
N LYS A 68 19.78 -12.18 -11.69
CA LYS A 68 19.32 -12.42 -13.07
C LYS A 68 19.16 -11.11 -13.82
N GLU A 69 19.13 -11.20 -15.15
CA GLU A 69 18.77 -10.09 -16.03
C GLU A 69 17.62 -10.55 -16.94
N ARG A 70 16.70 -9.64 -17.27
CA ARG A 70 15.65 -9.86 -18.27
C ARG A 70 15.50 -8.64 -19.17
N ARG A 71 15.02 -8.88 -20.40
CA ARG A 71 14.66 -7.82 -21.35
C ARG A 71 13.13 -7.75 -21.42
N THR A 72 12.58 -6.57 -21.18
CA THR A 72 11.14 -6.34 -21.26
C THR A 72 10.76 -6.09 -22.72
N ARG A 73 9.76 -6.81 -23.25
CA ARG A 73 9.38 -6.76 -24.69
C ARG A 73 9.08 -5.33 -25.20
N ASN A 74 8.59 -4.46 -24.33
CA ASN A 74 8.14 -3.11 -24.67
C ASN A 74 9.13 -1.99 -24.28
N LYS A 75 10.22 -2.29 -23.56
CA LYS A 75 11.22 -1.29 -23.16
C LYS A 75 12.59 -1.70 -23.67
N LYS A 76 13.36 -0.76 -24.23
CA LYS A 76 14.77 -0.99 -24.60
C LYS A 76 15.67 -1.22 -23.38
N GLU A 77 15.16 -0.94 -22.19
CA GLU A 77 15.87 -1.06 -20.92
C GLU A 77 15.87 -2.51 -20.42
N ARG A 78 16.96 -2.89 -19.73
CA ARG A 78 17.08 -4.19 -19.06
C ARG A 78 16.65 -4.05 -17.61
N GLU A 79 16.01 -5.08 -17.09
CA GLU A 79 15.69 -5.21 -15.67
C GLU A 79 16.60 -6.28 -15.06
N TYR A 80 16.97 -6.07 -13.81
CA TYR A 80 17.86 -6.94 -13.05
C TYR A 80 17.13 -7.40 -11.80
N LEU A 81 17.19 -8.71 -11.52
CA LEU A 81 16.64 -9.29 -10.31
C LEU A 81 17.65 -9.09 -9.18
N VAL A 82 17.22 -8.37 -8.16
CA VAL A 82 18.08 -7.90 -7.09
C VAL A 82 17.74 -8.61 -5.78
N ARG A 83 18.79 -9.00 -5.05
CA ARG A 83 18.69 -9.55 -3.71
C ARG A 83 19.16 -8.54 -2.67
N TYR A 84 18.29 -8.28 -1.71
CA TYR A 84 18.55 -7.40 -0.58
C TYR A 84 19.36 -8.09 0.52
N ARG A 85 19.96 -7.27 1.40
CA ARG A 85 20.68 -7.76 2.58
C ARG A 85 19.75 -8.34 3.63
N ASN A 86 18.58 -7.72 3.80
CA ASN A 86 17.57 -8.18 4.74
C ASN A 86 16.88 -9.42 4.17
N PRO A 87 16.96 -10.60 4.83
CA PRO A 87 16.34 -11.84 4.35
C PRO A 87 14.80 -11.79 4.35
N THR A 88 14.21 -10.80 5.03
CA THR A 88 12.75 -10.58 5.04
C THR A 88 12.27 -9.88 3.77
N GLN A 89 13.17 -9.21 3.05
CA GLN A 89 12.84 -8.51 1.80
C GLN A 89 12.90 -9.49 0.64
N GLU A 90 11.83 -9.52 -0.15
CA GLU A 90 11.75 -10.35 -1.35
C GLU A 90 12.63 -9.81 -2.48
N ASP A 91 13.05 -10.69 -3.39
CA ASP A 91 13.83 -10.28 -4.56
C ASP A 91 12.97 -9.47 -5.53
N GLU A 92 13.48 -8.32 -5.99
CA GLU A 92 12.73 -7.38 -6.83
C GLU A 92 13.40 -7.17 -8.19
N TRP A 93 12.61 -6.96 -9.25
CA TRP A 93 13.11 -6.59 -10.57
C TRP A 93 13.24 -5.08 -10.67
N LEU A 94 14.48 -4.59 -10.73
CA LEU A 94 14.79 -3.16 -10.79
C LEU A 94 15.49 -2.77 -12.08
N LEU A 95 15.33 -1.51 -12.48
CA LEU A 95 16.11 -0.92 -13.56
C LEU A 95 17.53 -0.58 -13.08
N GLU A 96 18.46 -0.42 -14.01
CA GLU A 96 19.84 -0.01 -13.70
C GLU A 96 19.93 1.31 -12.92
N LYS A 97 18.97 2.21 -13.15
CA LYS A 97 18.87 3.53 -12.51
C LYS A 97 18.42 3.45 -11.05
N ASP A 98 17.66 2.40 -10.70
CA ASP A 98 17.04 2.25 -9.38
C ASP A 98 17.91 1.40 -8.44
N ILE A 99 19.04 0.90 -8.92
CA ILE A 99 19.99 0.10 -8.14
C ILE A 99 21.09 1.02 -7.58
N THR A 100 21.16 1.13 -6.26
CA THR A 100 22.28 1.76 -5.57
C THR A 100 23.59 1.02 -5.90
N ASP A 101 24.65 1.75 -6.26
CA ASP A 101 25.95 1.17 -6.68
C ASP A 101 25.88 0.18 -7.85
N SER A 102 24.94 0.39 -8.79
CA SER A 102 24.69 -0.48 -9.95
C SER A 102 25.96 -0.89 -10.71
N ASN A 103 26.89 0.04 -10.95
CA ASN A 103 28.16 -0.22 -11.64
C ASN A 103 28.97 -1.36 -11.02
N LYS A 104 29.10 -1.39 -9.69
CA LYS A 104 29.89 -2.39 -8.96
C LYS A 104 29.21 -3.75 -8.99
N LEU A 105 27.91 -3.77 -8.74
CA LEU A 105 27.10 -4.98 -8.68
C LEU A 105 26.97 -5.65 -10.05
N LEU A 106 26.70 -4.87 -11.09
CA LEU A 106 26.57 -5.37 -12.45
C LEU A 106 27.92 -5.87 -13.00
N ARG A 107 29.04 -5.23 -12.66
CA ARG A 107 30.37 -5.72 -13.02
C ARG A 107 30.65 -7.09 -12.40
N ARG A 108 30.34 -7.27 -11.11
CA ARG A 108 30.48 -8.57 -10.42
C ARG A 108 29.61 -9.64 -11.08
N PHE A 109 28.34 -9.32 -11.34
CA PHE A 109 27.42 -10.24 -12.01
C PHE A 109 27.89 -10.67 -13.41
N ARG A 110 28.39 -9.72 -14.23
CA ARG A 110 28.94 -10.02 -15.56
C ARG A 110 30.20 -10.89 -15.48
N ASN A 111 31.06 -10.68 -14.48
CA ASN A 111 32.25 -11.49 -14.27
C ASN A 111 31.90 -12.92 -13.82
N GLU A 112 30.92 -13.08 -12.94
CA GLU A 112 30.46 -14.41 -12.49
C GLU A 112 29.81 -15.22 -13.62
N LYS A 113 29.12 -14.55 -14.56
CA LYS A 113 28.53 -15.21 -15.74
C LYS A 113 29.55 -15.70 -16.77
N ARG A 114 30.78 -15.18 -16.75
CA ARG A 114 31.80 -15.66 -17.70
C ARG A 114 32.22 -17.07 -17.27
N PRO A 115 32.25 -18.03 -18.20
CA PRO A 115 32.84 -19.34 -17.90
C PRO A 115 34.30 -19.10 -17.48
N LYS A 116 34.73 -19.72 -16.39
CA LYS A 116 36.15 -19.83 -16.07
C LYS A 116 36.73 -20.81 -17.08
N GLU A 117 37.59 -20.32 -17.96
CA GLU A 117 38.47 -21.15 -18.80
C GLU A 117 39.42 -21.99 -17.93
#